data_AF-A0A2T4WHR5-F1
#
_entry.id   AF-A0A2T4WHR5-F1
#
_cell.length_a   1.000
_cell.length_b   1.000
_cell.length_c   1.000
_cell.angle_alpha   90.00
_cell.angle_beta   90.00
_cell.angle_gamma   90.00
#
_symmetry.space_group_name_H-M   'P 1'
#
loop_
_entity.id
_entity.type
_entity.pdbx_description
1 polymer ?
#
loop_
_entity_poly.entity_id
_entity_poly.type
_entity_poly.pdbx_seq_one_letter_code
_entity_poly.pdbx_strand_id
1 'polypeptide(L)'
;MQKILAYPLTVLYFICFGLTLGIFHIMQWIAYNVFGYNALKITVDWLQFFIMRCLNVLGTRFTFNNPHNISIDRPLIIVSNHQSMYDISPIMWYLRKHHVKFVAKKELGRGLPSVSYNLRHGGSVLIDRKNPRQALPAM
;
A
#
# COMPACT_ATOMS: atom_id res chain seq x y z
N MET A 1 23.67 16.49 16.53
CA MET A 1 24.23 16.20 15.18
C MET A 1 23.36 15.28 14.34
N GLN A 2 22.90 14.12 14.82
CA GLN A 2 22.05 13.19 14.02
C GLN A 2 20.78 13.85 13.44
N LYS A 3 20.11 14.73 14.20
CA LYS A 3 18.93 15.47 13.71
C LYS A 3 19.24 16.36 12.50
N ILE A 4 20.44 16.94 12.43
CA ILE A 4 20.86 17.83 11.33
C ILE A 4 20.99 17.04 10.02
N LEU A 5 21.49 15.81 10.07
CA LEU A 5 21.53 14.91 8.91
C LEU A 5 20.15 14.33 8.56
N ALA A 6 19.26 14.19 9.54
CA ALA A 6 17.92 13.65 9.33
C ALA A 6 17.03 14.59 8.49
N TYR A 7 17.14 15.92 8.65
CA TYR A 7 16.37 16.88 7.87
C TYR A 7 16.55 16.75 6.34
N PRO A 8 17.77 16.82 5.77
CA PRO A 8 17.96 16.69 4.32
C PRO A 8 17.57 15.30 3.80
N LEU A 9 17.83 14.23 4.56
CA LEU A 9 17.36 12.89 4.19
C LEU A 9 15.84 12.78 4.16
N THR A 10 15.16 13.46 5.08
CA THR A 10 13.69 13.52 5.13
C THR A 10 13.13 14.27 3.93
N VAL A 11 13.75 15.38 3.53
CA VAL A 11 13.37 16.12 2.32
C VAL A 11 13.53 15.23 1.08
N LEU A 12 14.69 14.57 0.93
CA LEU A 12 14.94 13.65 -0.18
C LEU A 12 13.91 12.51 -0.20
N TYR A 13 13.63 11.92 0.97
CA TYR A 13 12.59 10.91 1.12
C TYR A 13 11.22 11.40 0.63
N PHE A 14 10.78 12.60 1.05
CA PHE A 14 9.47 13.12 0.65
C PHE A 14 9.38 13.41 -0.85
N ILE A 15 10.48 13.87 -1.47
CA ILE A 15 10.56 14.04 -2.93
C ILE A 15 10.41 12.67 -3.62
N CYS A 16 11.20 11.67 -3.23
CA CYS A 16 11.12 10.32 -3.80
C CYS A 16 9.73 9.70 -3.61
N PHE A 17 9.16 9.83 -2.42
CA PHE A 17 7.85 9.29 -2.07
C PHE A 17 6.73 10.00 -2.86
N GLY A 18 6.75 11.33 -2.92
CA GLY A 18 5.76 12.12 -3.66
C GLY A 18 5.79 11.84 -5.16
N LEU A 19 6.99 11.79 -5.76
CA LEU A 19 7.17 11.43 -7.17
C LEU A 19 6.66 10.02 -7.45
N THR A 20 6.99 9.07 -6.57
CA THR A 20 6.50 7.69 -6.67
C THR A 20 4.96 7.66 -6.67
N LEU A 21 4.31 8.34 -5.73
CA LEU A 21 2.84 8.40 -5.69
C LEU A 21 2.24 9.07 -6.93
N GLY A 22 2.85 10.13 -7.45
CA GLY A 22 2.38 10.86 -8.63
C GLY A 22 2.49 10.02 -9.91
N ILE A 23 3.68 9.47 -10.17
CA ILE A 23 3.95 8.64 -11.36
C ILE A 23 3.04 7.41 -11.36
N PHE A 24 2.99 6.69 -10.23
CA PHE A 24 2.13 5.51 -10.14
C PHE A 24 0.65 5.85 -10.18
N HIS A 25 0.22 7.07 -9.88
CA HIS A 25 -1.19 7.43 -10.00
C HIS A 25 -1.62 7.41 -11.46
N ILE A 26 -0.80 8.02 -12.33
CA ILE A 26 -1.01 8.02 -13.77
C ILE A 26 -0.96 6.58 -14.30
N MET A 27 0.06 5.82 -13.90
CA MET A 27 0.18 4.42 -14.31
C MET A 27 -1.01 3.57 -13.87
N GLN A 28 -1.50 3.73 -12.63
CA GLN A 28 -2.66 3.00 -12.12
C GLN A 28 -3.92 3.35 -12.90
N TRP A 29 -4.12 4.63 -13.20
CA TRP A 29 -5.26 5.08 -14.00
C TRP A 29 -5.22 4.46 -15.39
N ILE A 30 -4.09 4.51 -16.09
CA ILE A 30 -3.94 3.87 -17.41
C ILE A 30 -4.15 2.36 -17.29
N ALA A 31 -3.50 1.71 -16.33
CA ALA A 31 -3.58 0.27 -16.11
C ALA A 31 -5.03 -0.20 -15.93
N TYR A 32 -5.80 0.48 -15.07
CA TYR A 32 -7.19 0.11 -14.81
C TYR A 32 -8.10 0.40 -16.00
N ASN A 33 -8.04 1.60 -16.59
CA ASN A 33 -9.00 2.01 -17.62
C ASN A 33 -8.73 1.35 -18.98
N VAL A 34 -7.48 0.99 -19.28
CA VAL A 34 -7.11 0.39 -20.58
C VAL A 34 -6.99 -1.13 -20.48
N PHE A 35 -6.41 -1.65 -19.40
CA PHE A 35 -6.06 -3.08 -19.27
C PHE A 35 -6.82 -3.80 -18.14
N GLY A 36 -7.65 -3.09 -17.39
CA GLY A 36 -8.50 -3.65 -16.35
C GLY A 36 -7.80 -3.91 -15.01
N TYR A 37 -8.51 -4.61 -14.13
CA TYR A 37 -8.13 -4.80 -12.72
C TYR A 37 -6.79 -5.53 -12.53
N ASN A 38 -6.50 -6.55 -13.34
CA ASN A 38 -5.25 -7.32 -13.18
C ASN A 38 -4.01 -6.45 -13.42
N ALA A 39 -4.07 -5.56 -14.41
CA ALA A 39 -3.01 -4.60 -14.66
C ALA A 39 -2.89 -3.59 -13.51
N LEU A 40 -4.02 -3.04 -13.03
CA LEU A 40 -4.02 -2.17 -11.84
C LEU A 40 -3.33 -2.85 -10.66
N LYS A 41 -3.66 -4.11 -10.39
CA LYS A 41 -3.07 -4.89 -9.29
C LYS A 41 -1.55 -4.99 -9.42
N ILE A 42 -1.05 -5.32 -10.62
CA ILE A 42 0.40 -5.41 -10.87
C ILE A 42 1.06 -4.04 -10.64
N THR A 43 0.47 -2.96 -11.15
CA THR A 43 0.97 -1.61 -10.95
C THR A 43 0.99 -1.23 -9.46
N VAL A 44 -0.02 -1.62 -8.69
CA VAL A 44 -0.10 -1.39 -7.25
C VAL A 44 0.97 -2.20 -6.50
N ASP A 45 1.22 -3.45 -6.86
CA ASP A 45 2.30 -4.24 -6.25
C ASP A 45 3.66 -3.54 -6.42
N TRP A 46 3.94 -3.07 -7.64
CA TRP A 46 5.17 -2.31 -7.93
C TRP A 46 5.22 -0.99 -7.17
N LEU A 47 4.11 -0.27 -7.04
CA LEU A 47 4.05 0.92 -6.19
C LEU A 47 4.54 0.60 -4.77
N GLN A 48 4.08 -0.50 -4.18
CA GLN A 48 4.50 -0.87 -2.81
C GLN A 48 6.00 -1.17 -2.73
N PHE A 49 6.57 -1.82 -3.75
CA PHE A 49 8.02 -1.98 -3.84
C PHE A 49 8.76 -0.65 -3.86
N PHE A 50 8.34 0.30 -4.70
CA PHE A 50 9.00 1.61 -4.79
C PHE A 50 8.83 2.44 -3.51
N ILE A 51 7.68 2.37 -2.83
CA ILE A 51 7.52 2.98 -1.49
C ILE A 51 8.54 2.40 -0.51
N MET A 52 8.75 1.08 -0.51
CA MET A 52 9.81 0.48 0.32
C MET A 52 11.19 1.01 -0.09
N ARG A 53 11.47 1.17 -1.39
CA ARG A 53 12.75 1.76 -1.85
C ARG A 53 12.93 3.21 -1.40
N CYS A 54 11.86 4.01 -1.30
CA CYS A 54 11.97 5.35 -0.71
C CYS A 54 12.48 5.28 0.73
N LEU A 55 12.03 4.31 1.54
CA LEU A 55 12.50 4.15 2.91
C LEU A 55 13.97 3.70 3.01
N ASN A 56 14.53 3.07 1.98
CA ASN A 56 15.96 2.78 1.93
C ASN A 56 16.81 4.08 1.95
N VAL A 57 16.28 5.22 1.46
CA VAL A 57 16.95 6.54 1.56
C VAL A 57 17.20 6.91 3.02
N LEU A 58 16.29 6.52 3.91
CA LEU A 58 16.41 6.75 5.35
C LEU A 58 17.23 5.66 6.06
N GLY A 59 17.87 4.75 5.29
CA GLY A 59 18.62 3.62 5.83
C GLY A 59 17.77 2.43 6.28
N THR A 60 16.45 2.45 6.01
CA THR A 60 15.57 1.32 6.36
C THR A 60 15.88 0.11 5.49
N ARG A 61 15.98 -1.07 6.10
CA ARG A 61 16.16 -2.34 5.41
C ARG A 61 14.99 -3.26 5.72
N PHE A 62 14.59 -4.04 4.73
CA PHE A 62 13.47 -4.98 4.85
C PHE A 62 13.99 -6.39 4.72
N THR A 63 13.55 -7.25 5.64
CA THR A 63 13.70 -8.70 5.55
C THR A 63 12.33 -9.32 5.70
N PHE A 64 12.12 -10.42 5.00
CA PHE A 64 10.87 -11.18 5.07
C PHE A 64 11.23 -12.63 5.25
N ASN A 65 10.84 -13.20 6.39
CA ASN A 65 11.03 -14.60 6.70
C ASN A 65 9.66 -15.24 6.90
N ASN A 66 9.34 -16.19 6.04
CA ASN A 66 8.14 -17.02 6.18
C ASN A 66 8.51 -18.45 5.77
N PRO A 67 8.65 -19.38 6.73
CA PRO A 67 8.96 -20.77 6.43
C PRO A 67 7.75 -21.56 5.90
N HIS A 68 6.55 -20.97 5.89
CA HIS A 68 5.32 -21.66 5.56
C HIS A 68 4.92 -21.47 4.09
N ASN A 69 4.49 -22.56 3.45
CA ASN A 69 3.83 -22.48 2.15
C ASN A 69 2.34 -22.13 2.33
N ILE A 70 2.00 -20.88 2.11
CA ILE A 70 0.63 -20.40 2.17
C ILE A 70 -0.05 -20.66 0.81
N SER A 71 -1.14 -21.43 0.82
CA SER A 71 -1.95 -21.73 -0.38
C SER A 71 -2.54 -20.45 -0.98
N ILE A 72 -2.66 -20.42 -2.30
CA ILE A 72 -3.29 -19.34 -3.09
C ILE A 72 -4.69 -19.71 -3.57
N ASP A 73 -5.15 -20.94 -3.30
CA ASP A 73 -6.39 -21.52 -3.83
C ASP A 73 -7.59 -21.32 -2.90
N ARG A 74 -7.39 -20.59 -1.79
CA ARG A 74 -8.42 -20.29 -0.79
C ARG A 74 -8.25 -18.89 -0.21
N PRO A 75 -9.34 -18.26 0.26
CA PRO A 75 -9.26 -16.98 0.97
C PRO A 75 -8.40 -17.07 2.22
N LEU A 76 -7.77 -15.95 2.59
CA LEU A 76 -6.90 -15.83 3.76
C LEU A 76 -7.26 -14.57 4.55
N ILE A 77 -7.25 -14.70 5.87
CA ILE A 77 -7.26 -13.55 6.78
C ILE A 77 -5.83 -13.37 7.30
N ILE A 78 -5.20 -12.26 6.93
CA ILE A 78 -3.86 -11.91 7.40
C ILE A 78 -4.02 -10.98 8.59
N VAL A 79 -3.52 -11.41 9.74
CA VAL A 79 -3.53 -10.62 10.98
C VAL A 79 -2.09 -10.29 11.35
N SER A 80 -1.82 -9.01 11.61
CA SER A 80 -0.51 -8.50 12.02
C SER A 80 -0.69 -7.50 13.15
N ASN A 81 0.32 -7.35 14.00
CA ASN A 81 0.44 -6.13 14.80
C ASN A 81 0.57 -4.91 13.87
N HIS A 82 0.12 -3.75 14.34
CA HIS A 82 0.21 -2.48 13.58
C HIS A 82 1.04 -1.47 14.37
N GLN A 83 2.14 -1.03 13.77
CA GLN A 83 3.07 -0.05 14.36
C GLN A 83 3.24 1.19 13.49
N SER A 84 2.97 1.10 12.20
CA SER A 84 3.17 2.23 11.28
C SER A 84 2.32 2.12 10.03
N MET A 85 2.10 3.26 9.37
CA MET A 85 1.54 3.27 8.02
C MET A 85 2.40 2.48 7.02
N TYR A 86 3.71 2.37 7.29
CA TYR A 86 4.63 1.60 6.45
C TYR A 86 4.52 0.08 6.61
N ASP A 87 3.62 -0.42 7.45
CA ASP A 87 3.35 -1.87 7.53
C ASP A 87 2.69 -2.38 6.24
N ILE A 88 1.93 -1.51 5.55
CA ILE A 88 1.15 -1.87 4.35
C ILE A 88 2.06 -2.33 3.22
N SER A 89 3.09 -1.56 2.88
CA SER A 89 3.95 -1.82 1.71
C SER A 89 4.71 -3.15 1.77
N PRO A 90 5.43 -3.53 2.84
CA PRO A 90 6.08 -4.83 2.93
C PRO A 90 5.07 -5.97 2.94
N ILE A 91 3.94 -5.85 3.65
CA ILE A 91 2.89 -6.89 3.65
C ILE A 91 2.38 -7.09 2.21
N MET A 92 1.97 -6.02 1.54
CA MET A 92 1.47 -6.09 0.17
C MET A 92 2.52 -6.64 -0.79
N TRP A 93 3.78 -6.23 -0.68
CA TRP A 93 4.83 -6.68 -1.59
C TRP A 93 5.18 -8.16 -1.38
N TYR A 94 5.51 -8.57 -0.15
CA TYR A 94 5.97 -9.93 0.12
C TYR A 94 4.83 -10.96 0.04
N LEU A 95 3.60 -10.55 0.35
CA LEU A 95 2.41 -11.40 0.23
C LEU A 95 1.59 -11.11 -1.04
N ARG A 96 2.14 -10.40 -2.04
CA ARG A 96 1.43 -9.98 -3.27
C ARG A 96 0.75 -11.11 -4.05
N LYS A 97 1.25 -12.34 -3.91
CA LYS A 97 0.64 -13.55 -4.51
C LYS A 97 -0.77 -13.82 -3.96
N HIS A 98 -1.08 -13.32 -2.76
CA HIS A 98 -2.39 -13.46 -2.09
C HIS A 98 -3.32 -12.28 -2.32
N HIS A 99 -2.95 -11.31 -3.17
CA HIS A 99 -3.82 -10.19 -3.55
C HIS A 99 -4.36 -9.41 -2.33
N VAL A 100 -3.49 -9.17 -1.34
CA VAL A 100 -3.85 -8.60 -0.04
C VAL A 100 -4.69 -7.32 -0.16
N LYS A 101 -5.83 -7.30 0.55
CA LYS A 101 -6.74 -6.15 0.69
C LYS A 101 -6.81 -5.71 2.14
N PHE A 102 -7.17 -4.46 2.35
CA PHE A 102 -7.22 -3.85 3.68
C PHE A 102 -8.59 -3.25 3.97
N VAL A 103 -8.90 -3.16 5.26
CA VAL A 103 -9.97 -2.33 5.77
C VAL A 103 -9.40 -0.93 6.02
N ALA A 104 -9.83 0.04 5.22
CA ALA A 104 -9.35 1.41 5.25
C ALA A 104 -10.45 2.38 5.71
N LYS A 105 -10.04 3.53 6.25
CA LYS A 105 -10.98 4.61 6.61
C LYS A 105 -11.55 5.22 5.34
N LYS A 106 -12.86 5.49 5.29
CA LYS A 106 -13.53 6.09 4.11
C LYS A 106 -12.86 7.39 3.63
N GLU A 107 -12.27 8.16 4.54
CA GLU A 107 -11.60 9.43 4.24
C GLU A 107 -10.37 9.24 3.33
N LEU A 108 -9.70 8.08 3.42
CA LEU A 108 -8.55 7.76 2.57
C LEU A 108 -8.95 7.48 1.12
N GLY A 109 -10.23 7.27 0.85
CA GLY A 109 -10.78 7.08 -0.50
C GLY A 109 -10.72 8.33 -1.39
N ARG A 110 -10.26 9.48 -0.87
CA ARG A 110 -10.16 10.75 -1.61
C ARG A 110 -8.88 11.52 -1.30
N GLY A 111 -8.37 12.24 -2.30
CA GLY A 111 -7.33 13.27 -2.14
C GLY A 111 -5.87 12.78 -2.06
N LEU A 112 -5.62 11.48 -1.98
CA LEU A 112 -4.25 10.93 -1.94
C LEU A 112 -3.90 10.28 -3.29
N PRO A 113 -2.91 10.83 -4.04
CA PRO A 113 -2.45 10.24 -5.29
C PRO A 113 -2.04 8.77 -5.10
N SER A 114 -2.38 7.93 -6.07
CA SER A 114 -2.25 6.46 -6.03
C SER A 114 -3.06 5.75 -4.94
N VAL A 115 -2.99 6.20 -3.67
CA VAL A 115 -3.63 5.54 -2.53
C VAL A 115 -5.15 5.57 -2.64
N SER A 116 -5.74 6.75 -2.82
CA SER A 116 -7.20 6.88 -2.97
C SER A 116 -7.73 6.23 -4.24
N TYR A 117 -6.91 6.13 -5.29
CA TYR A 117 -7.30 5.45 -6.52
C TYR A 117 -7.36 3.94 -6.31
N ASN A 118 -6.30 3.35 -5.76
CA ASN A 118 -6.26 1.94 -5.38
C ASN A 118 -7.34 1.57 -4.36
N LEU A 119 -7.63 2.42 -3.37
CA LEU A 119 -8.68 2.11 -2.39
C LEU A 119 -10.09 2.06 -3.02
N ARG A 120 -10.33 2.80 -4.11
CA ARG A 120 -11.63 2.81 -4.81
C ARG A 120 -11.77 1.70 -5.85
N HIS A 121 -10.68 1.35 -6.54
CA HIS A 121 -10.72 0.42 -7.69
C HIS A 121 -10.00 -0.90 -7.42
N GLY A 122 -9.22 -0.96 -6.35
CA GLY A 122 -8.38 -2.09 -5.99
C GLY A 122 -9.05 -3.09 -5.06
N GLY A 123 -10.34 -2.97 -4.75
CA GLY A 123 -11.10 -3.98 -3.98
C GLY A 123 -10.85 -4.01 -2.46
N SER A 124 -10.22 -2.98 -1.90
CA SER A 124 -10.17 -2.79 -0.43
C SER A 124 -11.49 -2.22 0.07
N VAL A 125 -11.84 -2.50 1.33
CA VAL A 125 -13.08 -2.01 1.94
C VAL A 125 -12.84 -0.65 2.60
N LEU A 126 -13.72 0.30 2.34
CA LEU A 126 -13.72 1.63 2.95
C LEU A 126 -14.82 1.71 4.01
N ILE A 127 -14.44 1.86 5.27
CA ILE A 127 -15.37 1.88 6.41
C ILE A 127 -15.55 3.28 6.99
N ASP A 128 -16.78 3.56 7.44
CA ASP A 128 -17.04 4.70 8.31
C ASP A 128 -16.76 4.32 9.77
N ARG A 129 -15.66 4.83 10.33
CA ARG A 129 -15.32 4.58 11.74
C ARG A 129 -16.33 5.20 12.72
N LYS A 130 -17.15 6.16 12.29
CA LYS A 130 -18.22 6.73 13.11
C LYS A 130 -19.45 5.82 13.18
N ASN A 131 -19.56 4.84 12.28
CA ASN A 131 -20.63 3.86 12.26
C ASN A 131 -20.07 2.43 12.06
N PRO A 132 -19.45 1.84 13.11
CA PRO A 132 -18.75 0.56 12.99
C PRO A 132 -19.67 -0.61 12.58
N ARG A 133 -20.97 -0.53 12.85
CA ARG A 133 -21.95 -1.58 12.47
C ARG A 133 -22.12 -1.69 10.96
N GLN A 134 -21.90 -0.62 10.20
CA GLN A 134 -21.95 -0.61 8.74
C GLN A 134 -20.85 -1.48 8.11
N ALA A 135 -19.74 -1.70 8.80
CA ALA A 135 -18.60 -2.42 8.26
C ALA A 135 -18.88 -3.93 8.12
N LEU A 136 -19.74 -4.50 8.97
CA LEU A 136 -20.04 -5.94 8.99
C LEU A 136 -20.61 -6.48 7.67
N PRO A 137 -21.65 -5.89 7.05
CA PRO A 137 -22.16 -6.34 5.76
C PRO A 137 -21.28 -5.95 4.56
N ALA A 138 -20.25 -5.11 4.76
CA ALA A 138 -19.38 -4.63 3.69
C ALA A 138 -18.11 -5.48 3.51
N MET A 139 -17.72 -6.24 4.55
CA MET A 139 -16.56 -7.16 4.56
C MET A 139 -16.94 -8.54 4.01
#